data_AF-A0A7C4KRX0-F1
#
_entry.id   AF-A0A7C4KRX0-F1
#
_cell.length_a   1.000
_cell.length_b   1.000
_cell.length_c   1.000
_cell.angle_alpha   90.00
_cell.angle_beta   90.00
_cell.angle_gamma   90.00
#
_symmetry.space_group_name_H-M   'P 1'
#
loop_
_entity.id
_entity.type
_entity.pdbx_description
1 polymer ?
#
loop_
_entity_poly.entity_id
_entity_poly.type
_entity_poly.pdbx_seq_one_letter_code
_entity_poly.pdbx_strand_id
1 'polypeptide(L)'
;MTPTLALVVSLLAALPDKPPKPFVWEATVEGIAAYRLPNGLQVLLVPDKSKPTVTVNLTVFSGSRQENYGEKGMAHLFEHMLFKKTKSFKSIKEELTRLGGS
;
A
#
# COMPACT_ATOMS: atom_id res chain seq x y z
N MET A 1 -33.21 28.97 -33.89
CA MET A 1 -32.59 27.64 -33.93
C MET A 1 -31.36 27.68 -33.03
N THR A 2 -31.51 27.28 -31.77
CA THR A 2 -30.42 27.24 -30.78
C THR A 2 -29.80 25.84 -30.79
N PRO A 3 -28.49 25.67 -31.00
CA PRO A 3 -27.85 24.40 -30.74
C PRO A 3 -27.44 24.36 -29.26
N THR A 4 -28.16 23.55 -28.48
CA THR A 4 -27.73 23.14 -27.14
C THR A 4 -26.69 22.04 -27.32
N LEU A 5 -25.43 22.32 -26.99
CA LEU A 5 -24.37 21.33 -26.92
C LEU A 5 -23.60 21.48 -25.61
N ALA A 6 -23.07 20.33 -25.17
CA ALA A 6 -22.13 20.12 -24.06
C ALA A 6 -22.80 19.96 -22.69
N LEU A 7 -22.40 19.03 -21.83
CA LEU A 7 -21.16 18.25 -21.77
C LEU A 7 -21.43 17.07 -20.81
N VAL A 8 -21.22 15.83 -21.25
CA VAL A 8 -21.13 14.68 -20.34
C VAL A 8 -19.78 14.80 -19.63
N VAL A 9 -19.79 15.30 -18.40
CA VAL A 9 -18.60 15.29 -17.54
C VAL A 9 -18.47 13.88 -16.95
N SER A 10 -17.67 13.05 -17.61
CA SER A 10 -17.14 11.84 -17.00
C SER A 10 -16.20 12.24 -15.87
N LEU A 11 -16.65 12.04 -14.64
CA LEU A 11 -15.87 12.28 -13.43
C LEU A 11 -14.84 11.16 -13.24
N LEU A 12 -13.73 11.23 -13.99
CA LEU A 12 -12.52 10.51 -13.65
C LEU A 12 -11.93 11.22 -12.44
N ALA A 13 -11.91 10.55 -11.29
CA ALA A 13 -11.26 11.08 -10.10
C ALA A 13 -9.76 11.28 -10.40
N ALA A 14 -9.34 12.52 -10.59
CA ALA A 14 -7.94 12.86 -10.82
C ALA A 14 -7.11 12.37 -9.62
N LEU A 15 -6.11 11.54 -9.89
CA LEU A 15 -5.01 11.31 -8.98
C LEU A 15 -4.33 12.66 -8.71
N PRO A 16 -3.82 12.92 -7.48
CA PRO A 16 -3.19 14.19 -7.17
C PRO A 16 -2.05 14.51 -8.15
N ASP A 17 -2.06 15.71 -8.74
CA ASP A 17 -1.12 16.15 -9.78
C ASP A 17 0.36 16.10 -9.36
N LYS A 18 0.63 16.12 -8.04
CA LYS A 18 1.97 15.96 -7.48
C LYS A 18 1.92 15.14 -6.19
N PRO A 19 2.83 14.17 -6.02
CA PRO A 19 2.94 13.45 -4.76
C PRO A 19 3.36 14.40 -3.63
N PRO A 20 2.85 14.19 -2.40
CA PRO A 20 3.40 14.87 -1.24
C PRO A 20 4.86 14.47 -1.07
N LYS A 21 5.76 15.40 -0.71
CA LYS A 21 7.13 15.01 -0.32
C LYS A 21 7.03 14.12 0.94
N PRO A 22 7.80 13.02 1.05
CA PRO A 22 8.98 12.66 0.27
C PRO A 22 8.71 11.72 -0.92
N PHE A 23 7.46 11.52 -1.32
CA PHE A 23 7.11 10.61 -2.40
C PHE A 23 7.51 11.23 -3.75
N VAL A 24 8.26 10.48 -4.54
CA VAL A 24 8.59 10.82 -5.94
C VAL A 24 7.68 9.99 -6.83
N TRP A 25 6.95 10.62 -7.74
CA TRP A 25 6.08 9.93 -8.68
C TRP A 25 6.93 9.27 -9.76
N GLU A 26 6.71 7.98 -9.99
CA GLU A 26 7.42 7.21 -11.02
C GLU A 26 6.59 7.10 -12.30
N ALA A 27 5.34 6.64 -12.17
CA ALA A 27 4.44 6.42 -13.29
C ALA A 27 2.99 6.28 -12.82
N THR A 28 2.05 6.46 -13.75
CA THR A 28 0.66 6.03 -13.58
C THR A 28 0.29 5.15 -14.78
N VAL A 29 -0.18 3.93 -14.52
CA VAL A 29 -0.59 2.98 -15.56
C VAL A 29 -1.94 2.40 -15.16
N GLU A 30 -2.92 2.48 -16.05
CA GLU A 30 -4.27 1.93 -15.83
C GLU A 30 -4.93 2.35 -14.50
N GLY A 31 -4.68 3.58 -14.05
CA GLY A 31 -5.23 4.11 -12.79
C GLY A 31 -4.46 3.71 -11.53
N ILE A 32 -3.36 2.96 -11.66
CA ILE A 32 -2.42 2.64 -10.59
C ILE A 32 -1.30 3.66 -10.59
N ALA A 33 -1.10 4.37 -9.48
CA ALA A 33 -0.01 5.32 -9.32
C ALA A 33 1.16 4.68 -8.57
N ALA A 34 2.36 4.74 -9.14
CA ALA A 34 3.59 4.27 -8.54
C ALA A 34 4.42 5.44 -7.99
N TYR A 35 4.90 5.28 -6.77
CA TYR A 35 5.76 6.23 -6.08
C TYR A 35 7.01 5.55 -5.52
N ARG A 36 8.08 6.33 -5.39
CA ARG A 36 9.33 5.93 -4.73
C ARG A 36 9.64 6.85 -3.57
N LEU A 37 10.03 6.28 -2.43
CA LEU A 37 10.56 7.04 -1.30
C LEU A 37 12.10 7.13 -1.38
N PRO A 38 12.74 8.09 -0.68
CA PRO A 38 14.20 8.24 -0.67
C PRO A 38 14.95 7.02 -0.13
N ASN A 39 14.30 6.19 0.69
CA ASN A 39 14.86 4.93 1.20
C ASN A 39 14.73 3.76 0.20
N GLY A 40 14.24 4.01 -1.01
CA GLY A 40 14.05 3.00 -2.07
C GLY A 40 12.72 2.27 -2.04
N LEU A 41 11.87 2.49 -1.03
CA LEU A 41 10.56 1.83 -0.94
C LEU A 41 9.66 2.23 -2.11
N GLN A 42 9.13 1.23 -2.81
CA GLN A 42 8.09 1.43 -3.82
C GLN A 42 6.71 1.41 -3.15
N VAL A 43 5.86 2.34 -3.55
CA VAL A 43 4.47 2.41 -3.10
C VAL A 43 3.57 2.42 -4.32
N LEU A 44 2.66 1.46 -4.38
CA LEU A 44 1.61 1.40 -5.40
C LEU A 44 0.29 1.84 -4.76
N LEU A 45 -0.32 2.88 -5.32
CA LEU A 45 -1.62 3.39 -4.90
C LEU A 45 -2.67 3.00 -5.93
N VAL A 46 -3.70 2.30 -5.47
CA VAL A 46 -4.84 1.85 -6.27
C VAL A 46 -6.12 2.41 -5.65
N PRO A 47 -6.62 3.57 -6.11
CA PRO A 47 -7.84 4.15 -5.55
C PRO A 47 -9.08 3.33 -5.95
N ASP A 48 -9.82 2.84 -4.96
CA ASP A 48 -11.11 2.18 -5.16
C ASP A 48 -12.17 2.90 -4.30
N LYS A 49 -13.03 3.68 -4.95
CA LYS A 49 -14.10 4.44 -4.28
C LYS A 49 -15.35 3.59 -4.01
N SER A 50 -15.40 2.35 -4.48
CA SER A 50 -16.56 1.47 -4.29
C SER A 50 -16.62 0.86 -2.89
N LYS A 51 -15.51 0.91 -2.13
CA LYS A 51 -15.37 0.29 -0.81
C LYS A 51 -15.06 1.34 0.25
N PRO A 52 -15.75 1.32 1.41
CA PRO A 52 -15.42 2.18 2.55
C PRO A 52 -14.28 1.60 3.41
N THR A 53 -13.40 0.78 2.83
CA THR A 53 -12.29 0.12 3.51
C THR A 53 -10.98 0.39 2.77
N VAL A 54 -9.87 0.28 3.49
CA VAL A 54 -8.53 0.41 2.92
C VAL A 54 -7.77 -0.88 3.22
N THR A 55 -7.03 -1.38 2.24
CA THR A 55 -6.10 -2.50 2.41
C THR A 55 -4.69 -2.01 2.15
N VAL A 56 -3.77 -2.32 3.06
CA VAL A 56 -2.35 -2.01 2.93
C VAL A 56 -1.57 -3.32 2.93
N ASN A 57 -0.75 -3.53 1.91
CA ASN A 57 0.13 -4.68 1.81
C ASN A 57 1.58 -4.21 1.79
N LEU A 58 2.44 -4.88 2.56
CA LEU A 58 3.89 -4.71 2.50
C LEU A 58 4.50 -6.02 2.01
N THR A 59 5.12 -5.99 0.83
CA THR A 59 5.84 -7.13 0.29
C THR A 59 7.33 -6.94 0.50
N VAL A 60 7.97 -7.92 1.14
CA VAL A 60 9.43 -7.99 1.27
C VAL A 60 9.92 -9.12 0.37
N PHE A 61 10.87 -8.83 -0.51
CA PHE A 61 11.42 -9.83 -1.45
C PHE A 61 12.46 -10.74 -0.78
N SER A 62 12.05 -11.38 0.32
CA SER A 62 12.84 -12.38 1.07
C SER A 62 11.91 -13.44 1.64
N GLY A 63 12.37 -14.69 1.68
CA GLY A 63 11.61 -15.82 2.22
C GLY A 63 12.49 -17.04 2.41
N SER A 64 11.88 -18.23 2.48
CA SER A 64 12.60 -19.49 2.74
C SER A 64 13.67 -19.82 1.69
N ARG A 65 13.55 -19.30 0.47
CA ARG A 65 14.56 -19.46 -0.59
C ARG A 65 15.91 -18.83 -0.22
N GLN A 66 15.92 -17.87 0.70
CA GLN A 66 17.12 -17.18 1.18
C GLN A 66 17.67 -17.78 2.50
N GLU A 67 17.13 -18.89 3.00
CA GLU A 67 17.63 -19.57 4.20
C GLU A 67 18.86 -20.43 3.87
N ASN A 68 19.87 -20.41 4.75
CA ASN A 68 21.03 -21.31 4.65
C ASN A 68 20.79 -22.63 5.39
N TYR A 69 21.76 -23.55 5.26
CA TYR A 69 21.79 -24.76 6.07
C TYR A 69 21.79 -24.42 7.56
N GLY A 70 20.88 -25.04 8.33
CA GLY A 70 20.68 -24.75 9.75
C GLY A 70 19.70 -23.61 10.05
N GLU A 71 19.21 -22.88 9.04
CA GLU A 71 18.27 -21.76 9.20
C GLU A 71 16.86 -22.08 8.70
N LYS A 72 16.56 -23.37 8.46
CA LYS A 72 15.28 -23.79 7.89
C LYS A 72 14.11 -23.36 8.79
N GLY A 73 13.18 -22.60 8.22
CA GLY A 73 11.99 -22.09 8.92
C GLY A 73 12.18 -20.74 9.60
N MET A 74 13.37 -20.12 9.50
CA MET A 74 13.63 -18.80 10.08
C MET A 74 12.76 -17.70 9.46
N ALA A 75 12.44 -17.75 8.17
CA ALA A 75 11.56 -16.79 7.52
C ALA A 75 10.15 -16.83 8.12
N HIS A 76 9.62 -18.03 8.37
CA HIS A 76 8.31 -18.22 8.99
C HIS A 76 8.32 -17.83 10.48
N LEU A 77 9.39 -18.18 11.20
CA LEU A 77 9.55 -17.73 12.59
C LEU A 77 9.60 -16.20 12.68
N PHE A 78 10.31 -15.55 11.77
CA PHE A 78 10.38 -14.09 11.70
C PHE A 78 9.00 -13.47 11.48
N GLU A 79 8.19 -14.01 10.57
CA GLU A 79 6.80 -13.59 10.37
C GLU A 79 5.97 -13.65 11.67
N HIS A 80 6.06 -14.76 12.41
CA HIS A 80 5.39 -14.89 13.70
C HIS A 80 5.83 -13.83 14.72
N MET A 81 7.11 -13.44 14.70
CA MET A 81 7.66 -12.47 15.63
C MET A 81 7.30 -11.01 15.28
N LEU A 82 7.10 -10.70 13.99
CA LEU A 82 6.73 -9.34 13.54
C LEU A 82 5.47 -8.80 14.22
N PHE A 83 4.51 -9.67 14.54
CA PHE A 83 3.23 -9.25 15.13
C PHE A 83 3.23 -9.22 16.66
N LYS A 84 4.30 -9.67 17.33
CA LYS A 84 4.34 -9.75 18.79
C LYS A 84 4.47 -8.38 19.45
N LYS A 85 5.49 -7.61 19.09
CA LYS A 85 5.79 -6.30 19.70
C LYS A 85 6.70 -5.47 18.80
N THR A 86 6.51 -4.15 18.81
CA THR A 86 7.44 -3.18 18.23
C THR A 86 7.87 -2.17 19.30
N LYS A 87 8.75 -1.24 18.95
CA LYS A 87 9.13 -0.13 19.85
C LYS A 87 7.92 0.72 20.25
N SER A 88 6.95 0.86 19.34
CA SER A 88 5.79 1.75 19.51
C SER A 88 4.52 1.02 19.95
N PHE A 89 4.38 -0.27 19.68
CA PHE A 89 3.16 -1.03 19.95
C PHE A 89 3.46 -2.32 20.71
N LYS A 90 2.67 -2.61 21.75
CA LYS A 90 2.80 -3.83 22.55
C LYS A 90 2.22 -5.08 21.86
N SER A 91 1.21 -4.89 21.00
CA SER A 91 0.54 -5.95 20.23
C SER A 91 -0.07 -5.31 18.99
N ILE A 92 0.39 -5.71 17.80
CA ILE A 92 -0.12 -5.14 16.54
C ILE A 92 -1.56 -5.61 16.28
N LYS A 93 -1.85 -6.87 16.62
CA LYS A 93 -3.16 -7.47 16.41
C LYS A 93 -4.27 -6.78 17.22
N GLU A 94 -3.99 -6.51 18.50
CA GLU A 94 -4.93 -5.77 19.36
C GLU A 94 -5.20 -4.36 18.82
N GLU A 95 -4.16 -3.69 18.32
CA GLU A 95 -4.30 -2.35 17.77
C GLU A 95 -5.14 -2.33 16.48
N LEU A 96 -4.93 -3.29 15.58
CA LEU A 96 -5.76 -3.43 14.38
C LEU A 96 -7.22 -3.73 14.73
N THR A 97 -7.45 -4.64 15.68
CA THR A 97 -8.80 -4.98 16.15
C THR A 97 -9.48 -3.77 16.80
N ARG A 98 -8.76 -2.97 17.58
CA ARG A 98 -9.27 -1.73 18.19
C ARG A 98 -9.78 -0.73 17.15
N LEU A 99 -9.18 -0.71 15.96
CA LEU A 99 -9.57 0.16 14.84
C LEU A 99 -10.64 -0.48 13.94
N GLY A 100 -11.15 -1.67 14.26
CA GLY A 100 -12.14 -2.39 13.45
C GLY A 100 -11.55 -3.12 12.25
N GLY A 101 -10.22 -3.25 12.18
CA GLY A 101 -9.50 -4.03 11.18
C GLY A 101 -9.14 -5.43 11.67
N SER A 102 -8.44 -6.16 10.81
CA SER A 102 -7.92 -7.51 11.04
C SER A 102 -6.45 -7.59 10.69
#